data_AF-A0A285U952-F1
#
_entry.id   AF-A0A285U952-F1
#
_cell.length_a   1.000
_cell.length_b   1.000
_cell.length_c   1.000
_cell.angle_alpha   90.00
_cell.angle_beta   90.00
_cell.angle_gamma   90.00
#
_symmetry.space_group_name_H-M   'P 1'
#
loop_
_entity.id
_entity.type
_entity.pdbx_description
1 polymer ?
#
loop_
_entity_poly.entity_id
_entity_poly.type
_entity_poly.pdbx_seq_one_letter_code
_entity_poly.pdbx_strand_id
1 'polypeptide(L)' 'MTDIRSPRSPDTPDRLLECEEALEAAFQQLVWHAVQAGWDEEEATSALAMLADNHVLAIEENRQAEAAFRRRPTKH' A
#
# COMPACT_ATOMS: atom_id res chain seq x y z
N MET A 1 14.57 -9.36 6.93
CA MET A 1 13.60 -8.30 6.63
C MET A 1 14.32 -7.26 5.81
N THR A 2 13.85 -6.99 4.59
CA THR A 2 14.39 -5.90 3.77
C THR A 2 14.10 -4.56 4.43
N ASP A 3 15.11 -3.69 4.49
CA ASP A 3 14.94 -2.33 4.99
C ASP A 3 14.33 -1.43 3.89
N ILE A 4 13.12 -0.92 4.14
CA ILE A 4 12.39 -0.05 3.21
C ILE A 4 12.80 1.40 3.51
N ARG A 5 13.49 2.03 2.55
CA ARG A 5 14.01 3.39 2.71
C ARG A 5 12.92 4.43 2.41
N SER A 6 13.02 5.58 3.06
CA SER A 6 12.17 6.73 2.74
C SER A 6 12.52 7.29 1.35
N PRO A 7 11.53 7.71 0.54
CA PRO A 7 11.79 8.42 -0.71
C PRO A 7 12.58 9.71 -0.42
N ARG A 8 13.50 10.06 -1.33
CA ARG A 8 14.41 11.20 -1.19
C ARG A 8 13.83 12.47 -1.81
N SER A 9 12.99 12.30 -2.83
CA SER A 9 12.41 13.42 -3.56
C SER A 9 11.17 14.02 -2.86
N PRO A 10 10.95 15.34 -2.97
CA PRO A 10 9.66 15.97 -2.66
C PRO A 10 8.58 15.44 -3.60
N ASP A 11 7.33 15.89 -3.46
CA ASP A 11 6.17 15.40 -4.23
C ASP A 11 6.26 15.70 -5.73
N THR A 12 7.16 15.00 -6.41
CA THR A 12 7.46 15.06 -7.83
C THR A 12 6.95 13.78 -8.50
N PRO A 13 6.77 13.77 -9.83
CA PRO A 13 6.39 12.55 -10.56
C PRO A 13 7.29 11.34 -10.26
N ASP A 14 8.59 11.59 -10.02
CA ASP A 14 9.58 10.55 -9.75
C ASP A 14 9.44 9.94 -8.34
N ARG A 15 8.70 10.59 -7.43
CA ARG A 15 8.55 10.12 -6.05
C ARG A 15 7.84 8.77 -5.97
N LEU A 16 6.90 8.49 -6.87
CA LEU A 16 6.24 7.19 -6.92
C LEU A 16 7.22 6.09 -7.29
N LEU A 17 8.04 6.32 -8.33
CA LEU A 17 9.07 5.39 -8.75
C LEU A 17 10.09 5.11 -7.62
N GLU A 18 10.52 6.14 -6.89
CA GLU A 18 11.39 5.94 -5.72
C GLU A 18 10.74 5.08 -4.63
N CYS A 19 9.42 5.21 -4.42
CA CYS A 19 8.70 4.36 -3.49
C CYS A 19 8.64 2.91 -3.98
N GLU A 20 8.38 2.69 -5.28
CA GLU A 20 8.37 1.37 -5.91
C GLU A 20 9.73 0.69 -5.76
N GLU A 21 10.82 1.39 -6.12
CA GLU A 21 12.20 0.89 -5.98
C GLU A 21 12.55 0.52 -4.53
N ALA A 22 12.09 1.31 -3.56
CA ALA A 22 12.32 1.04 -2.15
C ALA A 22 11.55 -0.19 -1.64
N LEU A 23 10.40 -0.50 -2.24
CA LEU A 23 9.53 -1.62 -1.88
C LEU A 23 9.86 -2.93 -2.63
N GLU A 24 10.42 -2.83 -3.83
CA GLU A 24 10.69 -3.93 -4.77
C GLU A 24 11.28 -5.17 -4.08
N ALA A 25 12.39 -5.01 -3.34
CA ALA A 25 13.07 -6.14 -2.72
C ALA A 25 12.27 -6.79 -1.57
N ALA A 26 11.39 -6.04 -0.90
CA ALA A 26 10.48 -6.60 0.10
C ALA A 26 9.31 -7.32 -0.56
N PHE A 27 8.77 -6.75 -1.65
CA PHE A 27 7.71 -7.34 -2.45
C PHE A 27 8.15 -8.69 -3.04
N GLN A 28 9.32 -8.75 -3.69
CA GLN A 28 9.86 -9.98 -4.26
C GLN A 28 10.08 -11.08 -3.22
N GLN A 29 10.50 -10.72 -1.99
CA GLN A 29 10.61 -11.69 -0.89
C GLN A 29 9.24 -12.25 -0.48
N LEU A 30 8.21 -11.41 -0.44
CA LEU A 30 6.85 -11.83 -0.12
C LEU A 30 6.28 -12.79 -1.17
N VAL A 31 6.46 -12.46 -2.45
CA VAL A 31 6.11 -13.34 -3.57
C VAL A 31 6.86 -14.67 -3.47
N TRP A 32 8.18 -14.62 -3.25
CA TRP A 32 8.99 -15.82 -3.09
C TRP A 32 8.50 -16.70 -1.95
N HIS A 33 8.17 -16.12 -0.79
CA HIS A 33 7.63 -16.86 0.34
C HIS A 33 6.28 -17.53 0.04
N ALA A 34 5.40 -16.86 -0.71
CA ALA A 34 4.13 -17.44 -1.14
C ALA A 34 4.36 -18.63 -2.09
N VAL A 35 5.28 -18.49 -3.04
CA VAL A 35 5.66 -19.59 -3.95
C VAL A 35 6.26 -20.77 -3.19
N GLN A 36 7.11 -20.53 -2.19
CA GLN A 36 7.63 -21.60 -1.31
C GLN A 36 6.55 -22.28 -0.48
N ALA A 37 5.43 -21.61 -0.21
CA ALA A 37 4.25 -22.18 0.42
C ALA A 37 3.34 -22.96 -0.56
N GLY A 38 3.72 -23.03 -1.85
CA GLY A 38 3.03 -23.81 -2.87
C GLY A 38 2.03 -23.01 -3.72
N TRP A 39 2.05 -21.68 -3.65
CA TRP A 39 1.20 -20.83 -4.48
C TRP A 39 1.82 -20.67 -5.86
N ASP A 40 0.99 -20.44 -6.88
CA ASP A 40 1.50 -19.94 -8.15
C ASP A 40 1.94 -18.46 -8.01
N GLU A 41 2.90 -18.03 -8.81
CA GLU A 41 3.40 -16.66 -8.79
C GLU A 41 2.33 -15.64 -9.23
N GLU A 42 1.49 -15.99 -10.21
CA GLU A 42 0.36 -15.16 -10.65
C GLU A 42 -0.69 -15.02 -9.54
N GLU A 43 -0.95 -16.09 -8.77
CA GLU A 43 -1.86 -16.06 -7.63
C GLU A 43 -1.32 -15.16 -6.50
N ALA A 44 -0.03 -15.31 -6.17
CA ALA A 44 0.61 -14.52 -5.13
C ALA A 44 0.62 -13.03 -5.48
N THR A 45 1.00 -12.68 -6.71
CA THR A 45 1.04 -11.30 -7.18
C THR A 45 -0.34 -10.68 -7.28
N SER A 46 -1.34 -11.42 -7.78
CA SER A 46 -2.74 -10.97 -7.83
C SER A 46 -3.31 -10.71 -6.45
N ALA A 47 -3.05 -11.59 -5.48
CA ALA A 47 -3.49 -11.40 -4.10
C ALA A 47 -2.85 -10.16 -3.47
N LEU A 48 -1.56 -9.92 -3.69
CA LEU A 48 -0.86 -8.73 -3.19
C LEU A 48 -1.41 -7.44 -3.82
N ALA A 49 -1.72 -7.44 -5.12
CA ALA A 49 -2.35 -6.31 -5.79
C ALA A 49 -3.73 -6.00 -5.17
N MET A 50 -4.57 -7.03 -4.97
CA MET A 50 -5.86 -6.85 -4.30
C MET A 50 -5.74 -6.32 -2.87
N LEU A 51 -4.72 -6.74 -2.12
CA LEU A 51 -4.46 -6.21 -0.78
C LEU A 51 -4.10 -4.72 -0.83
N ALA A 52 -3.27 -4.31 -1.79
CA ALA A 52 -2.92 -2.90 -1.99
C ALA A 52 -4.14 -2.06 -2.37
N ASP A 53 -4.96 -2.50 -3.33
CA ASP A 53 -6.17 -1.82 -3.75
C ASP A 53 -7.17 -1.65 -2.59
N ASN A 54 -7.42 -2.73 -1.85
CA ASN A 54 -8.30 -2.69 -0.68
C ASN A 54 -7.77 -1.72 0.38
N HIS A 55 -6.45 -1.62 0.56
CA HIS A 55 -5.85 -0.67 1.48
C HIS A 55 -6.06 0.79 1.02
N VAL A 56 -5.93 1.07 -0.28
CA VAL A 56 -6.23 2.38 -0.85
C VAL A 56 -7.69 2.77 -0.61
N LEU A 57 -8.63 1.86 -0.87
CA LEU A 57 -10.06 2.09 -0.62
C LEU A 57 -10.34 2.37 0.86
N ALA A 58 -9.72 1.60 1.77
CA ALA A 58 -9.89 1.80 3.21
C ALA A 58 -9.35 3.16 3.68
N ILE A 59 -8.22 3.63 3.13
CA ILE A 59 -7.68 4.97 3.43
C ILE A 59 -8.70 6.04 3.04
N GLU A 60 -9.32 5.91 1.86
CA GLU A 60 -10.26 6.91 1.36
C GLU A 60 -11.57 6.93 2.17
N GLU A 61 -12.13 5.76 2.48
CA GLU A 61 -13.30 5.65 3.38
C GLU A 61 -13.03 6.29 4.75
N ASN A 62 -11.84 6.06 5.31
CA ASN A 62 -11.46 6.68 6.58
C ASN A 62 -11.41 8.22 6.48
N ARG A 63 -10.85 8.76 5.40
CA ARG A 63 -10.83 10.23 5.18
C ARG A 63 -12.25 10.80 5.07
N GLN A 64 -13.15 10.11 4.39
CA GLN A 64 -14.54 10.54 4.25
C GLN A 64 -15.29 10.49 5.59
N ALA A 65 -15.11 9.43 6.37
CA ALA A 65 -15.66 9.30 7.71
C ALA A 65 -15.17 10.42 8.64
N GLU A 66 -13.88 10.73 8.62
CA GLU A 66 -13.31 11.84 9.39
C GLU A 66 -13.88 13.20 8.95
N ALA A 67 -14.00 13.44 7.64
CA ALA A 67 -14.60 14.66 7.13
C ALA A 67 -16.06 14.81 7.54
N ALA A 68 -16.84 13.71 7.50
CA ALA A 68 -18.22 13.70 7.95
C ALA A 68 -18.36 13.98 9.46
N PHE A 69 -17.46 13.43 10.29
CA PHE A 69 -17.41 13.73 11.71
C PHE A 69 -17.13 15.22 11.97
N ARG A 70 -16.15 15.81 11.27
CA ARG A 70 -15.81 17.24 11.40
C ARG A 70 -16.95 18.17 10.95
N ARG A 71 -17.83 17.71 10.05
CA ARG A 71 -18.96 18.49 9.51
C ARG A 71 -20.22 18.41 10.36
N ARG A 72 -20.29 17.52 11.36
CA ARG A 72 -21.44 17.46 12.27
C ARG A 72 -21.35 18.62 13.27
N PRO A 73 -22.27 19.61 13.25
CA PRO A 73 -22.32 20.60 14.32
C PRO A 73 -22.68 19.88 15.62
N THR A 74 -21.87 20.09 16.66
CA THR A 74 -22.22 19.71 18.03
C THR A 74 -23.50 20.44 18.41
N LYS A 75 -24.65 19.73 18.35
CA LYS A 75 -25.89 20.22 18.95
C LYS A 75 -25.62 20.46 20.44
N HIS A 76 -25.57 21.74 20.82
CA HIS A 76 -25.65 22.19 22.21
C HIS A 76 -27.12 22.44 22.54
#